data_AF-A0A5J5QM47-F1
#
_entry.id   AF-A0A5J5QM47-F1
#
_cell.length_a   1.000
_cell.length_b   1.000
_cell.length_c   1.000
_cell.angle_alpha   90.00
_cell.angle_beta   90.00
_cell.angle_gamma   90.00
#
_symmetry.space_group_name_H-M   'P 1'
#
loop_
_entity.id
_entity.type
_entity.pdbx_description
1 polymer ?
#
loop_
_entity_poly.entity_id
_entity_poly.type
_entity_poly.pdbx_seq_one_letter_code
_entity_poly.pdbx_strand_id
1 'polypeptide(L)'
;MNDTVDKLVIFLAKRDGIDKLVKTFQYVSKLVNWQVETTHPDLANRFKQWEVSSGLSRKAFRTGRFLTGFNGLRRNPGATPTFKFLAVLANAGEMVYFFFDHFLWLSRIGTLDAKLAKRMSFVSAFGESFGYIFFIVSDLIVMKQGVEAERKLMALQEEEENSKDAKENIRKIRGDRVMRLMAVAANVADLIIAAAEIEPNPCCNHPLSLGISGLVSAWAGWYRNWPS
;
A
#
# COMPACT_ATOMS: atom_id res chain seq x y z
N MET A 1 -17.40 -18.91 -14.05
CA MET A 1 -16.88 -17.72 -13.37
C MET A 1 -15.37 -17.78 -13.43
N ASN A 2 -14.73 -17.25 -14.47
CA ASN A 2 -13.26 -17.28 -14.58
C ASN A 2 -12.65 -16.42 -15.70
N ASP A 3 -13.42 -15.57 -16.36
CA ASP A 3 -12.81 -14.63 -17.29
C ASP A 3 -12.25 -13.39 -16.57
N THR A 4 -11.52 -12.57 -17.30
CA THR A 4 -10.89 -11.36 -16.76
C THR A 4 -11.93 -10.34 -16.26
N VAL A 5 -13.13 -10.33 -16.83
CA VAL A 5 -14.21 -9.42 -16.44
C VAL A 5 -14.77 -9.82 -15.08
N ASP A 6 -15.04 -11.11 -14.87
CA ASP A 6 -15.44 -11.66 -13.57
C ASP A 6 -14.43 -11.28 -12.48
N LYS A 7 -13.13 -11.45 -12.76
CA LYS A 7 -12.05 -11.10 -11.83
C LYS A 7 -12.01 -9.60 -11.52
N LEU A 8 -12.21 -8.77 -12.53
CA LEU A 8 -12.28 -7.32 -12.35
C LEU A 8 -13.49 -6.92 -11.48
N VAL A 9 -14.65 -7.52 -11.70
CA VAL A 9 -15.85 -7.28 -10.88
C VAL A 9 -15.60 -7.66 -9.43
N ILE A 10 -15.00 -8.83 -9.16
CA ILE A 10 -14.66 -9.26 -7.80
C ILE A 10 -13.64 -8.33 -7.15
N PHE A 11 -12.65 -7.87 -7.91
CA PHE A 11 -11.66 -6.91 -7.44
C PHE A 11 -12.32 -5.59 -7.03
N LEU A 12 -13.14 -5.01 -7.92
CA LEU A 12 -13.83 -3.74 -7.69
C LEU A 12 -14.95 -3.83 -6.66
N ALA A 13 -15.51 -5.01 -6.39
CA ALA A 13 -16.48 -5.19 -5.31
C ALA A 13 -15.85 -5.02 -3.91
N LYS A 14 -14.52 -5.14 -3.81
CA LYS A 14 -13.79 -4.96 -2.55
C LYS A 14 -13.37 -3.50 -2.40
N ARG A 15 -13.51 -2.97 -1.17
CA ARG A 15 -13.02 -1.64 -0.78
C ARG A 15 -11.58 -1.40 -1.23
N ASP A 16 -10.69 -2.37 -1.01
CA ASP A 16 -9.28 -2.22 -1.34
C ASP A 16 -9.06 -2.17 -2.86
N GLY A 17 -9.86 -2.89 -3.65
CA GLY A 17 -9.77 -2.81 -5.12
C GLY A 17 -10.15 -1.44 -5.66
N ILE A 18 -11.26 -0.86 -5.16
CA ILE A 18 -11.64 0.52 -5.51
C ILE A 18 -10.55 1.52 -5.05
N ASP A 19 -10.02 1.40 -3.84
CA ASP A 19 -8.93 2.29 -3.38
C ASP A 19 -7.71 2.21 -4.31
N LYS A 20 -7.30 1.01 -4.77
CA LYS A 20 -6.18 0.87 -5.70
C LYS A 20 -6.49 1.42 -7.09
N LEU A 21 -7.70 1.26 -7.60
CA LEU A 21 -8.11 1.88 -8.87
C LEU A 21 -8.06 3.42 -8.77
N VAL A 22 -8.69 4.00 -7.75
CA VAL A 22 -8.74 5.45 -7.59
C VAL A 22 -7.34 6.00 -7.26
N LYS A 23 -6.47 5.22 -6.61
CA LYS A 23 -5.04 5.57 -6.44
C LYS A 23 -4.33 5.68 -7.78
N THR A 24 -4.58 4.75 -8.71
CA THR A 24 -4.05 4.83 -10.07
C THR A 24 -4.50 6.13 -10.74
N PHE A 25 -5.79 6.48 -10.67
CA PHE A 25 -6.30 7.73 -11.23
C PHE A 25 -5.62 8.98 -10.64
N GLN A 26 -5.47 9.02 -9.32
CA GLN A 26 -4.81 10.12 -8.63
C GLN A 26 -3.37 10.34 -9.14
N TYR A 27 -2.58 9.28 -9.26
CA TYR A 27 -1.17 9.43 -9.58
C TYR A 27 -0.87 9.49 -11.09
N VAL A 28 -1.70 8.87 -11.93
CA VAL A 28 -1.66 9.13 -13.38
C VAL A 28 -1.97 10.59 -13.66
N SER A 29 -3.06 11.13 -13.09
CA SER A 29 -3.41 12.54 -13.29
C SER A 29 -2.36 13.50 -12.76
N LYS A 30 -1.71 13.17 -11.64
CA LYS A 30 -0.55 13.92 -11.15
C LYS A 30 0.60 14.00 -12.15
N LEU A 31 0.98 12.87 -12.77
CA LEU A 31 2.07 12.84 -13.75
C LEU A 31 1.70 13.57 -15.04
N VAL A 32 0.46 13.42 -15.51
CA VAL A 32 0.00 14.15 -16.69
C VAL A 32 -0.06 15.65 -16.41
N ASN A 33 -0.58 16.07 -15.25
CA ASN A 33 -0.56 17.48 -14.82
C ASN A 33 0.86 18.06 -14.89
N TRP A 34 1.85 17.37 -14.32
CA TRP A 34 3.25 17.80 -14.38
C TRP A 34 3.79 17.89 -15.81
N GLN A 35 3.45 16.93 -16.67
CA GLN A 35 3.93 16.90 -18.06
C GLN A 35 3.37 18.04 -18.91
N VAL A 36 2.12 18.47 -18.68
CA VAL A 36 1.44 19.47 -19.50
C VAL A 36 1.37 20.86 -18.86
N GLU A 37 1.92 21.04 -17.66
CA GLU A 37 1.84 22.29 -16.88
C GLU A 37 2.38 23.51 -17.64
N THR A 38 3.46 23.32 -18.40
CA THR A 38 4.14 24.40 -19.13
C THR A 38 3.57 24.65 -20.53
N THR A 39 2.92 23.66 -21.13
CA THR A 39 2.46 23.70 -22.53
C THR A 39 0.95 23.90 -22.66
N HIS A 40 0.16 23.38 -21.72
CA HIS A 40 -1.31 23.43 -21.75
C HIS A 40 -1.90 23.69 -20.36
N PRO A 41 -1.87 24.95 -19.86
CA PRO A 41 -2.31 25.28 -18.49
C PRO A 41 -3.75 24.87 -18.16
N ASP A 42 -4.68 25.02 -19.11
CA ASP A 42 -6.07 24.62 -18.91
C ASP A 42 -6.21 23.09 -18.73
N LEU A 43 -5.45 22.33 -19.50
CA LEU A 43 -5.43 20.87 -19.40
C LEU A 43 -4.76 20.44 -18.09
N ALA A 44 -3.66 21.10 -17.72
CA ALA A 44 -2.98 20.87 -16.46
C ALA A 44 -3.94 21.07 -15.27
N ASN A 45 -4.75 22.14 -15.28
CA ASN A 45 -5.74 22.39 -14.23
C ASN A 45 -6.80 21.28 -14.15
N ARG A 46 -7.29 20.76 -15.29
CA ARG A 46 -8.24 19.62 -15.30
C ARG A 46 -7.63 18.37 -14.67
N PHE A 47 -6.39 18.04 -15.01
CA PHE A 47 -5.69 16.92 -14.39
C PHE A 47 -5.39 17.16 -12.91
N LYS A 48 -5.15 18.40 -12.49
CA LYS A 48 -5.00 18.74 -11.08
C LYS A 48 -6.29 18.50 -10.30
N GLN A 49 -7.43 18.91 -10.86
CA GLN A 49 -8.75 18.64 -10.27
C GLN A 49 -9.02 17.13 -10.18
N TRP A 50 -8.62 16.36 -11.19
CA TRP A 50 -8.74 14.91 -11.17
C TRP A 50 -7.87 14.26 -10.08
N GLU A 51 -6.63 14.72 -9.91
CA GLU A 51 -5.72 14.29 -8.82
C GLU A 51 -6.37 14.53 -7.46
N VAL A 52 -6.80 15.77 -7.20
CA VAL A 52 -7.36 16.19 -5.91
C VAL A 52 -8.65 15.44 -5.60
N SER A 53 -9.56 15.35 -6.56
CA SER A 53 -10.84 14.65 -6.41
C SER A 53 -10.64 13.17 -6.12
N SER A 54 -9.74 12.51 -6.86
CA SER A 54 -9.39 11.11 -6.62
C SER A 54 -8.78 10.90 -5.23
N GLY A 55 -7.89 11.81 -4.80
CA GLY A 55 -7.31 11.79 -3.46
C GLY A 55 -8.35 11.89 -2.34
N LEU A 56 -9.34 12.78 -2.48
CA LEU A 56 -10.45 12.92 -1.52
C LEU A 56 -11.34 11.67 -1.48
N SER A 57 -11.73 11.14 -2.63
CA SER A 57 -12.55 9.93 -2.72
C SER A 57 -11.90 8.74 -2.03
N ARG A 58 -10.58 8.56 -2.17
CA ARG A 58 -9.85 7.50 -1.48
C ARG A 58 -9.92 7.62 0.03
N LYS A 59 -9.77 8.82 0.58
CA LYS A 59 -9.88 9.02 2.03
C LYS A 59 -11.29 8.65 2.52
N ALA A 60 -12.32 9.02 1.76
CA ALA A 60 -13.70 8.62 2.05
C ALA A 60 -13.88 7.09 2.05
N PHE A 61 -13.42 6.39 1.00
CA PHE A 61 -13.54 4.93 0.90
C PHE A 61 -12.75 4.16 1.97
N ARG A 62 -11.74 4.77 2.57
CA ARG A 62 -10.94 4.16 3.65
C ARG A 62 -11.52 4.39 5.04
N THR A 63 -12.69 5.01 5.15
CA THR A 63 -13.42 5.13 6.42
C THR A 63 -13.58 3.77 7.08
N GLY A 64 -13.31 3.70 8.39
CA GLY A 64 -13.35 2.47 9.18
C GLY A 64 -12.16 1.53 8.98
N ARG A 65 -11.18 1.85 8.11
CA ARG A 65 -10.01 0.99 7.86
C ARG A 65 -9.09 0.83 9.07
N PHE A 66 -9.09 1.76 10.02
CA PHE A 66 -8.37 1.61 11.29
C PHE A 66 -8.81 0.34 12.06
N LEU A 67 -10.06 -0.12 11.88
CA LEU A 67 -10.56 -1.36 12.49
C LEU A 67 -9.85 -2.61 11.94
N THR A 68 -9.30 -2.56 10.73
CA THR A 68 -8.50 -3.65 10.15
C THR A 68 -7.25 -3.89 10.99
N GLY A 69 -6.51 -2.83 11.35
CA GLY A 69 -5.34 -2.93 12.21
C GLY A 69 -5.69 -3.44 13.61
N PHE A 70 -6.77 -2.91 14.20
CA PHE A 70 -7.26 -3.37 15.51
C PHE A 70 -7.64 -4.86 15.50
N ASN A 71 -8.39 -5.29 14.49
CA ASN A 71 -8.79 -6.69 14.35
C ASN A 71 -7.59 -7.61 14.08
N GLY A 72 -6.58 -7.13 13.35
CA GLY A 72 -5.31 -7.84 13.14
C GLY A 72 -4.62 -8.17 14.47
N LEU A 73 -4.52 -7.18 15.37
CA LEU A 73 -3.95 -7.37 16.71
C LEU A 73 -4.78 -8.32 17.57
N ARG A 74 -6.11 -8.22 17.52
CA ARG A 74 -7.01 -9.06 18.31
C ARG A 74 -6.96 -10.53 17.89
N ARG A 75 -6.89 -10.82 16.59
CA ARG A 75 -7.08 -12.18 16.07
C ARG A 75 -5.79 -12.91 15.74
N ASN A 76 -4.75 -12.21 15.31
CA ASN A 76 -3.53 -12.88 14.85
C ASN A 76 -2.30 -11.99 15.03
N PRO A 77 -1.81 -11.80 16.27
CA PRO A 77 -0.66 -10.96 16.49
C PRO A 77 0.62 -11.56 15.88
N GLY A 78 0.67 -12.85 15.57
CA GLY A 78 1.84 -13.49 14.94
C GLY A 78 2.28 -14.76 15.65
N ALA A 79 2.99 -15.63 14.94
CA ALA A 79 3.38 -16.95 15.43
C ALA A 79 4.51 -16.91 16.47
N THR A 80 5.47 -15.99 16.32
CA THR A 80 6.63 -15.85 17.23
C THR A 80 6.56 -14.55 18.03
N PRO A 81 7.25 -14.45 19.19
CA PRO A 81 7.29 -13.20 19.97
C PRO A 81 7.76 -12.00 19.14
N THR A 82 8.76 -12.19 18.27
CA THR A 82 9.23 -11.16 17.35
C THR A 82 8.14 -10.69 16.40
N PHE A 83 7.42 -11.61 15.75
CA PHE A 83 6.33 -11.24 14.85
C PHE A 83 5.15 -10.60 15.60
N LYS A 84 4.87 -11.01 16.85
CA LYS A 84 3.90 -10.33 17.73
C LYS A 84 4.27 -8.89 18.00
N PHE A 85 5.52 -8.64 18.36
CA PHE A 85 6.01 -7.29 18.59
C PHE A 85 5.95 -6.43 17.33
N LEU A 86 6.44 -6.94 16.20
CA LEU A 86 6.40 -6.23 14.92
C LEU A 86 4.96 -5.95 14.48
N ALA A 87 4.05 -6.91 14.64
CA ALA A 87 2.64 -6.73 14.29
C ALA A 87 1.98 -5.66 15.16
N VAL A 88 2.25 -5.64 16.48
CA VAL A 88 1.76 -4.59 17.39
C VAL A 88 2.14 -3.21 16.88
N LEU A 89 3.42 -3.00 16.58
CA LEU A 89 3.91 -1.70 16.13
C LEU A 89 3.36 -1.33 14.73
N ALA A 90 3.35 -2.28 13.80
CA ALA A 90 2.87 -2.06 12.44
C ALA A 90 1.39 -1.67 12.41
N ASN A 91 0.54 -2.46 13.07
CA ASN A 91 -0.91 -2.22 13.09
C ASN A 91 -1.29 -1.01 13.95
N ALA A 92 -0.53 -0.69 15.01
CA ALA A 92 -0.75 0.55 15.76
C ALA A 92 -0.51 1.78 14.88
N GLY A 93 0.56 1.78 14.07
CA GLY A 93 0.80 2.83 13.07
C GLY A 93 -0.33 2.93 12.05
N GLU A 94 -0.77 1.81 11.49
CA GLU A 94 -1.90 1.76 10.54
C GLU A 94 -3.22 2.28 11.15
N MET A 95 -3.47 1.97 12.43
CA MET A 95 -4.63 2.48 13.16
C MET A 95 -4.58 4.00 13.30
N VAL A 96 -3.44 4.55 13.76
CA VAL A 96 -3.24 6.01 13.87
C VAL A 96 -3.44 6.67 12.52
N TYR A 97 -2.82 6.12 11.48
CA TYR A 97 -2.96 6.61 10.12
C TYR A 97 -4.42 6.75 9.69
N PHE A 98 -5.15 5.64 9.62
CA PHE A 98 -6.52 5.66 9.08
C PHE A 98 -7.50 6.41 9.97
N PHE A 99 -7.26 6.46 11.27
CA PHE A 99 -8.10 7.24 12.18
C PHE A 99 -7.95 8.73 11.92
N PHE A 100 -6.72 9.25 11.88
CA PHE A 100 -6.48 10.68 11.64
C PHE A 100 -6.67 11.10 10.17
N ASP A 101 -6.50 10.18 9.22
CA ASP A 101 -6.83 10.42 7.81
C ASP A 101 -8.32 10.76 7.61
N HIS A 102 -9.21 10.20 8.45
CA HIS A 102 -10.64 10.51 8.41
C HIS A 102 -10.92 11.96 8.84
N PHE A 103 -10.28 12.43 9.91
CA PHE A 103 -10.39 13.83 10.32
C PHE A 103 -9.79 14.79 9.31
N LEU A 104 -8.66 14.43 8.70
CA LEU A 104 -8.07 15.18 7.58
C LEU A 104 -9.07 15.32 6.43
N TRP A 105 -9.74 14.22 6.06
CA TRP A 105 -10.76 14.24 5.01
C TRP A 105 -11.92 15.17 5.36
N LEU A 106 -12.48 15.03 6.56
CA LEU A 106 -13.58 15.89 7.05
C LEU A 106 -13.20 17.38 7.07
N SER A 107 -11.96 17.73 7.45
CA SER A 107 -11.46 19.09 7.36
C SER A 107 -11.32 19.58 5.91
N ARG A 108 -10.88 18.73 4.99
CA ARG A 108 -10.70 19.12 3.57
C ARG A 108 -12.02 19.32 2.82
N ILE A 109 -13.09 18.63 3.22
CA ILE A 109 -14.42 18.81 2.63
C ILE A 109 -15.27 19.89 3.33
N GLY A 110 -14.73 20.51 4.38
CA GLY A 110 -15.39 21.62 5.09
C GLY A 110 -16.34 21.22 6.21
N THR A 111 -16.39 19.94 6.60
CA THR A 111 -17.20 19.48 7.75
C THR A 111 -16.55 19.85 9.09
N LEU A 112 -15.22 19.87 9.15
CA LEU A 112 -14.43 20.32 10.31
C LEU A 112 -13.61 21.55 9.98
N ASP A 113 -13.07 22.22 11.01
CA ASP A 113 -12.17 23.37 10.83
C ASP A 113 -10.98 23.01 9.92
N ALA A 114 -10.74 23.83 8.90
CA ALA A 114 -9.64 23.69 7.96
C ALA A 114 -8.27 23.77 8.65
N LYS A 115 -8.16 24.45 9.79
CA LYS A 115 -6.92 24.54 10.59
C LYS A 115 -6.47 23.17 11.12
N LEU A 116 -7.40 22.23 11.30
CA LEU A 116 -7.06 20.87 11.74
C LEU A 116 -6.37 20.08 10.63
N ALA A 117 -6.63 20.39 9.35
CA ALA A 117 -6.13 19.61 8.22
C ALA A 117 -4.61 19.39 8.30
N LYS A 118 -3.81 20.44 8.53
CA LYS A 118 -2.34 20.31 8.60
C LYS A 118 -1.89 19.40 9.75
N ARG A 119 -2.50 19.55 10.93
CA ARG A 119 -2.17 18.73 12.12
C ARG A 119 -2.56 17.27 11.91
N MET A 120 -3.78 17.03 11.43
CA MET A 120 -4.27 15.68 11.16
C MET A 120 -3.45 15.00 10.06
N SER A 121 -3.05 15.74 9.03
CA SER A 121 -2.18 15.24 7.95
C SER A 121 -0.83 14.77 8.48
N PHE A 122 -0.18 15.59 9.32
CA PHE A 122 1.09 15.21 9.94
C PHE A 122 0.98 13.97 10.81
N VAL A 123 0.00 13.92 11.74
CA VAL A 123 -0.17 12.76 12.65
C VAL A 123 -0.50 11.50 11.87
N SER A 124 -1.36 11.63 10.85
CA SER A 124 -1.71 10.55 9.93
C SER A 124 -0.48 10.00 9.19
N ALA A 125 0.30 10.88 8.55
CA ALA A 125 1.52 10.50 7.81
C ALA A 125 2.60 9.92 8.73
N PHE A 126 2.74 10.42 9.96
CA PHE A 126 3.66 9.87 10.96
C PHE A 126 3.27 8.44 11.36
N GLY A 127 1.99 8.21 11.68
CA GLY A 127 1.48 6.87 11.98
C GLY A 127 1.68 5.90 10.82
N GLU A 128 1.41 6.35 9.59
CA GLU A 128 1.60 5.58 8.36
C GLU A 128 3.08 5.19 8.17
N SER A 129 3.99 6.17 8.28
CA SER A 129 5.43 5.96 8.16
C SER A 129 5.95 4.97 9.20
N PHE A 130 5.54 5.14 10.45
CA PHE A 130 5.89 4.25 11.54
C PHE A 130 5.43 2.81 11.24
N GLY A 131 4.17 2.64 10.84
CA GLY A 131 3.61 1.33 10.49
C GLY A 131 4.37 0.65 9.35
N TYR A 132 4.69 1.40 8.28
CA TYR A 132 5.41 0.86 7.13
C TYR A 132 6.79 0.31 7.46
N ILE A 133 7.55 0.96 8.35
CA ILE A 133 8.86 0.47 8.76
C ILE A 133 8.74 -0.96 9.30
N PHE A 134 7.76 -1.23 10.18
CA PHE A 134 7.58 -2.56 10.76
C PHE A 134 6.97 -3.57 9.80
N PHE A 135 6.09 -3.15 8.88
CA PHE A 135 5.62 -4.03 7.82
C PHE A 135 6.77 -4.44 6.88
N ILE A 136 7.62 -3.50 6.47
CA ILE A 136 8.80 -3.78 5.64
C ILE A 136 9.72 -4.77 6.36
N VAL A 137 10.07 -4.51 7.61
CA VAL A 137 10.94 -5.42 8.40
C VAL A 137 10.31 -6.81 8.49
N SER A 138 9.01 -6.91 8.75
CA SER A 138 8.30 -8.19 8.82
C SER A 138 8.35 -8.95 7.50
N ASP A 139 8.06 -8.27 6.38
CA ASP A 139 8.07 -8.88 5.05
C ASP A 139 9.48 -9.29 4.61
N LEU A 140 10.52 -8.50 4.96
CA LEU A 140 11.93 -8.86 4.72
C LEU A 140 12.33 -10.15 5.47
N ILE A 141 11.92 -10.29 6.74
CA ILE A 141 12.17 -11.51 7.52
C ILE A 141 11.50 -12.72 6.87
N VAL A 142 10.22 -12.61 6.50
CA VAL A 142 9.47 -13.70 5.85
C VAL A 142 10.07 -14.05 4.49
N MET A 143 10.52 -13.06 3.71
CA MET A 143 11.22 -13.32 2.45
C MET A 143 12.53 -14.07 2.65
N LYS A 144 13.33 -13.70 3.65
CA LYS A 144 14.58 -14.41 3.98
C LYS A 144 14.30 -15.87 4.34
N GLN A 145 13.31 -16.11 5.21
CA GLN A 145 12.87 -17.46 5.57
C GLN A 145 12.39 -18.25 4.34
N GLY A 146 11.65 -17.61 3.44
CA GLY A 146 11.20 -18.22 2.18
C GLY A 146 12.36 -18.63 1.27
N VAL A 147 13.42 -17.81 1.15
CA VAL A 147 14.62 -18.17 0.38
C VAL A 147 15.36 -19.35 1.01
N GLU A 148 15.50 -19.37 2.33
CA GLU A 148 16.15 -20.48 3.05
C GLU A 148 15.35 -21.78 2.92
N ALA A 149 14.02 -21.71 2.99
CA ALA A 149 13.14 -22.85 2.78
C ALA A 149 13.20 -23.38 1.34
N GLU A 150 13.19 -22.49 0.34
CA GLU A 150 13.33 -22.87 -1.07
C GLU A 150 14.66 -23.59 -1.32
N ARG A 151 15.77 -23.08 -0.79
CA ARG A 151 17.10 -23.71 -0.92
C ARG A 151 17.15 -25.11 -0.31
N LYS A 152 16.58 -25.29 0.88
CA LYS A 152 16.52 -26.61 1.55
C LYS A 152 15.69 -27.61 0.74
N LEU A 153 14.55 -27.19 0.21
CA LEU A 153 13.70 -28.04 -0.62
C LEU A 153 14.37 -28.42 -1.94
N MET A 154 15.12 -27.50 -2.56
CA MET A 154 15.89 -27.80 -3.77
C MET A 154 16.99 -28.83 -3.51
N ALA A 155 17.72 -28.71 -2.40
CA ALA A 155 18.75 -29.70 -2.03
C ALA A 155 18.15 -31.09 -1.81
N LEU A 156 17.01 -31.19 -1.12
CA LEU A 156 16.30 -32.45 -0.92
C LEU A 156 15.73 -33.03 -2.23
N GLN A 157 15.33 -32.17 -3.18
CA GLN A 157 14.81 -32.60 -4.48
C GLN A 157 15.91 -33.13 -5.43
N GLU A 158 17.18 -32.77 -5.21
CA GLU A 158 18.31 -33.38 -5.91
C GLU A 158 18.61 -34.78 -5.38
N GLU A 159 18.27 -35.06 -4.11
CA GLU A 159 18.46 -36.36 -3.45
C GLU A 159 17.27 -37.32 -3.65
N GLU A 160 16.03 -36.82 -3.66
CA GLU A 160 14.81 -37.60 -3.91
C GLU A 160 14.27 -37.39 -5.33
N GLU A 161 14.09 -38.49 -6.07
CA GLU A 161 13.63 -38.50 -7.47
C GLU A 161 12.28 -37.77 -7.67
N ASN A 162 12.35 -36.48 -7.95
CA ASN A 162 11.33 -35.63 -8.58
C ASN A 162 9.88 -35.72 -8.03
N SER A 163 9.70 -35.57 -6.72
CA SER A 163 8.37 -35.47 -6.10
C SER A 163 7.56 -34.27 -6.64
N LYS A 164 6.34 -34.53 -7.13
CA LYS A 164 5.38 -33.49 -7.56
C LYS A 164 5.05 -32.50 -6.42
N ASP A 165 5.03 -32.98 -5.19
CA ASP A 165 4.71 -32.18 -4.00
C ASP A 165 5.82 -31.17 -3.69
N ALA A 166 7.09 -31.55 -3.88
CA ALA A 166 8.23 -30.64 -3.72
C ALA A 166 8.16 -29.47 -4.71
N LYS A 167 7.84 -29.75 -5.99
CA LYS A 167 7.65 -28.72 -7.01
C LYS A 167 6.50 -27.77 -6.70
N GLU A 168 5.39 -28.31 -6.20
CA GLU A 168 4.25 -27.48 -5.81
C GLU A 168 4.58 -26.59 -4.62
N ASN A 169 5.28 -27.11 -3.61
CA ASN A 169 5.73 -26.34 -2.45
C ASN A 169 6.70 -25.22 -2.84
N ILE A 170 7.66 -25.49 -3.73
CA ILE A 170 8.57 -24.46 -4.27
C ILE A 170 7.77 -23.38 -5.01
N ARG A 171 6.78 -23.77 -5.82
CA ARG A 171 5.92 -22.82 -6.54
C ARG A 171 5.13 -21.93 -5.56
N LYS A 172 4.59 -22.49 -4.48
CA LYS A 172 3.89 -21.74 -3.42
C LYS A 172 4.84 -20.74 -2.74
N ILE A 173 6.04 -21.18 -2.34
CA ILE A 173 7.06 -20.32 -1.73
C ILE A 173 7.45 -19.16 -2.66
N ARG A 174 7.65 -19.43 -3.95
CA ARG A 174 7.94 -18.40 -4.95
C ARG A 174 6.79 -17.40 -5.08
N GLY A 175 5.55 -17.88 -5.13
CA GLY A 175 4.35 -17.03 -5.16
C GLY A 175 4.29 -16.11 -3.93
N ASP A 176 4.45 -16.67 -2.74
CA ASP A 176 4.47 -15.91 -1.49
C ASP A 176 5.59 -14.87 -1.49
N ARG A 177 6.80 -15.21 -1.95
CA ARG A 177 7.92 -14.26 -2.06
C ARG A 177 7.60 -13.09 -2.99
N VAL A 178 6.96 -13.33 -4.14
CA VAL A 178 6.54 -12.25 -5.04
C VAL A 178 5.51 -11.34 -4.35
N MET A 179 4.55 -11.92 -3.61
CA MET A 179 3.58 -11.14 -2.84
C MET A 179 4.25 -10.25 -1.78
N ARG A 180 5.27 -10.78 -1.08
CA ARG A 180 6.07 -10.02 -0.10
C ARG A 180 6.92 -8.93 -0.74
N LEU A 181 7.53 -9.20 -1.89
CA LEU A 181 8.29 -8.20 -2.64
C LEU A 181 7.39 -7.03 -3.07
N MET A 182 6.19 -7.33 -3.59
CA MET A 182 5.18 -6.32 -3.91
C MET A 182 4.76 -5.53 -2.66
N ALA A 183 4.66 -6.19 -1.51
CA ALA A 183 4.37 -5.52 -0.24
C ALA A 183 5.45 -4.52 0.17
N VAL A 184 6.72 -4.94 0.12
CA VAL A 184 7.87 -4.08 0.41
C VAL A 184 7.93 -2.91 -0.57
N ALA A 185 7.78 -3.16 -1.87
CA ALA A 185 7.79 -2.11 -2.88
C ALA A 185 6.68 -1.07 -2.64
N ALA A 186 5.46 -1.53 -2.32
CA ALA A 186 4.36 -0.63 -1.98
C ALA A 186 4.64 0.20 -0.73
N ASN A 187 5.12 -0.43 0.35
CA ASN A 187 5.37 0.25 1.62
C ASN A 187 6.54 1.24 1.52
N VAL A 188 7.61 0.91 0.78
CA VAL A 188 8.72 1.85 0.53
C VAL A 188 8.24 3.05 -0.28
N ALA A 189 7.43 2.82 -1.32
CA ALA A 189 6.89 3.89 -2.13
C ALA A 189 5.93 4.79 -1.32
N ASP A 190 5.08 4.20 -0.49
CA ASP A 190 4.20 4.98 0.38
C ASP A 190 4.97 5.70 1.50
N LEU A 191 6.10 5.16 1.97
CA LEU A 191 6.99 5.84 2.92
C LEU A 191 7.59 7.12 2.31
N ILE A 192 7.92 7.13 1.02
CA ILE A 192 8.37 8.36 0.31
C ILE A 192 7.26 9.44 0.34
N ILE A 193 6.01 9.03 0.10
CA ILE A 193 4.87 9.94 0.12
C ILE A 193 4.63 10.48 1.53
N ALA A 194 4.69 9.62 2.54
CA ALA A 194 4.50 10.02 3.93
C ALA A 194 5.65 10.92 4.42
N ALA A 195 6.89 10.64 4.03
CA ALA A 195 8.04 11.49 4.31
C ALA A 195 7.88 12.91 3.71
N ALA A 196 7.36 13.01 2.48
CA ALA A 196 7.07 14.30 1.84
C ALA A 196 6.04 15.16 2.61
N GLU A 197 5.18 14.52 3.41
CA GLU A 197 4.17 15.19 4.23
C GLU A 197 4.71 15.56 5.63
N ILE A 198 5.55 14.71 6.22
CA ILE A 198 6.17 14.93 7.54
C ILE A 198 7.25 16.01 7.46
N GLU A 199 8.16 15.87 6.51
CA GLU A 199 9.30 16.76 6.30
C GLU A 199 9.45 17.08 4.81
N PRO A 200 8.77 18.15 4.34
CA PRO A 200 8.79 18.53 2.94
C PRO A 200 10.22 18.81 2.45
N ASN A 201 10.64 18.12 1.39
CA ASN A 201 11.96 18.25 0.82
C ASN A 201 11.93 18.17 -0.72
N PRO A 202 12.92 18.73 -1.43
CA PRO A 202 12.89 18.82 -2.90
C PRO A 202 12.80 17.46 -3.61
N CYS A 203 13.34 16.40 -3.00
CA CYS A 203 13.38 15.07 -3.60
C CYS A 203 12.02 14.37 -3.48
N CYS A 204 11.48 14.27 -2.26
CA CYS A 204 10.23 13.56 -1.98
C CYS A 204 9.01 14.36 -2.47
N ASN A 205 9.04 15.70 -2.43
CA ASN A 205 7.91 16.52 -2.90
C ASN A 205 7.92 16.77 -4.42
N HIS A 206 8.95 16.31 -5.14
CA HIS A 206 8.98 16.42 -6.59
C HIS A 206 7.78 15.68 -7.21
N PRO A 207 7.02 16.29 -8.14
CA PRO A 207 5.81 15.68 -8.71
C PRO A 207 6.04 14.28 -9.31
N LEU A 208 7.19 14.09 -9.97
CA LEU A 208 7.60 12.79 -10.51
C LEU A 208 7.83 11.73 -9.42
N SER A 209 8.52 12.09 -8.33
CA SER A 209 8.79 11.18 -7.21
C SER A 209 7.50 10.71 -6.55
N LEU A 210 6.58 11.65 -6.27
CA LEU A 210 5.26 11.33 -5.73
C LEU A 210 4.41 10.51 -6.70
N GLY A 211 4.42 10.89 -7.99
CA GLY A 211 3.71 10.20 -9.06
C GLY A 211 4.12 8.74 -9.21
N ILE A 212 5.43 8.49 -9.38
CA ILE A 212 5.98 7.14 -9.52
C ILE A 212 5.73 6.33 -8.25
N SER A 213 6.01 6.89 -7.07
CA SER A 213 5.80 6.19 -5.80
C SER A 213 4.33 5.79 -5.61
N GLY A 214 3.42 6.72 -5.93
CA GLY A 214 1.99 6.46 -5.87
C GLY A 214 1.52 5.35 -6.81
N LEU A 215 2.06 5.29 -8.03
CA LEU A 215 1.78 4.24 -9.00
C LEU A 215 2.37 2.89 -8.60
N VAL A 216 3.61 2.84 -8.13
CA VAL A 216 4.25 1.61 -7.64
C VAL A 216 3.40 0.97 -6.54
N SER A 217 2.98 1.76 -5.54
CA SER A 217 2.10 1.25 -4.48
C SER A 217 0.69 0.89 -4.97
N ALA A 218 0.14 1.63 -5.95
CA ALA A 218 -1.15 1.28 -6.54
C ALA A 218 -1.09 -0.09 -7.23
N TRP A 219 -0.15 -0.28 -8.15
CA TRP A 219 -0.04 -1.48 -8.98
C TRP A 219 0.45 -2.71 -8.22
N ALA A 220 1.34 -2.54 -7.24
CA ALA A 220 1.63 -3.61 -6.28
C ALA A 220 0.37 -4.04 -5.52
N GLY A 221 -0.50 -3.07 -5.20
CA GLY A 221 -1.82 -3.32 -4.62
C GLY A 221 -2.78 -4.06 -5.57
N TRP A 222 -2.79 -3.71 -6.86
CA TRP A 222 -3.53 -4.45 -7.88
C TRP A 222 -3.10 -5.91 -7.92
N TYR A 223 -1.81 -6.17 -8.07
CA TYR A 223 -1.25 -7.52 -8.13
C TYR A 223 -1.63 -8.34 -6.89
N ARG A 224 -1.45 -7.77 -5.69
CA ARG A 224 -1.71 -8.47 -4.42
C ARG A 224 -3.17 -8.79 -4.15
N ASN A 225 -4.09 -7.97 -4.67
CA ASN A 225 -5.52 -8.13 -4.43
C ASN A 225 -6.26 -8.76 -5.61
N TRP A 226 -5.55 -9.04 -6.72
CA TRP A 226 -6.15 -9.66 -7.90
C TRP A 226 -6.64 -11.08 -7.59
N PRO A 227 -7.90 -11.43 -7.94
CA PRO A 227 -8.39 -12.78 -7.74
C PRO A 227 -7.57 -13.82 -8.50
N SER A 228 -7.05 -14.82 -7.77
CA SER A 228 -6.34 -15.97 -8.34
C SER A 228 -7.28 -16.84 -9.16
#